data_AF-A0A8S3VIK9-F1
#
_entry.id   AF-A0A8S3VIK9-F1
#
_cell.length_a   1.000
_cell.length_b   1.000
_cell.length_c   1.000
_cell.angle_alpha   90.00
_cell.angle_beta   90.00
_cell.angle_gamma   90.00
#
_symmetry.space_group_name_H-M   'P 1'
#
loop_
_entity.id
_entity.type
_entity.pdbx_description
1 polymer ?
#
loop_
_entity_poly.entity_id
_entity_poly.type
_entity_poly.pdbx_seq_one_letter_code
_entity_poly.pdbx_strand_id
1 'polypeptide(L)'
;MWNEVFIEHRQISPMCTGFISWDLSAEQQRGAAWREKASCNECSYHSKMFNLYNEVIAKKRGRRTAAINLSIQVALNHIAISTTGLQKLFLGSNIPAPSTSSMQHSANVVSEIIEEYNQKDLVQKRKLIKEINILRGDNPNIINIQADGMYNNPIYSGMGKTPFQPATQCTYNMLENNTYKHSIVSTRQVSKLCSNKSEHKTKTKVKSHKGHCSANIEMHDSIGSEERWAKDCLLDLKNDGLEVQEITTDPDSSAFRAAESLFKLVHGCVWSVFNYHIQKVHYVGVCNI
;
A
#
# COMPACT_ATOMS: atom_id res chain seq x y z
N MET A 1 -3.71 36.10 -8.39
CA MET A 1 -2.78 36.08 -9.53
C MET A 1 -3.13 37.14 -10.58
N TRP A 2 -4.17 36.98 -11.42
CA TRP A 2 -4.43 37.92 -12.51
C TRP A 2 -4.58 39.39 -12.06
N ASN A 3 -5.34 39.63 -10.99
CA ASN A 3 -5.46 40.98 -10.41
C ASN A 3 -4.10 41.59 -10.03
N GLU A 4 -3.20 40.78 -9.47
CA GLU A 4 -1.86 41.21 -9.08
C GLU A 4 -1.02 41.57 -10.32
N VAL A 5 -1.05 40.73 -11.36
CA VAL A 5 -0.38 40.98 -12.64
C VAL A 5 -0.88 42.26 -13.31
N PHE A 6 -2.20 42.49 -13.35
CA PHE A 6 -2.77 43.71 -13.94
C PHE A 6 -2.40 44.97 -13.17
N ILE A 7 -2.35 44.89 -11.83
CA ILE A 7 -1.93 46.01 -10.99
C ILE A 7 -0.43 46.31 -11.22
N GLU A 8 0.43 45.28 -11.19
CA GLU A 8 1.87 45.42 -11.44
C GLU A 8 2.16 46.00 -12.83
N HIS A 9 1.48 45.51 -13.88
CA HIS A 9 1.64 46.02 -15.25
C HIS A 9 1.30 47.50 -15.35
N ARG A 10 0.17 47.94 -14.77
CA ARG A 10 -0.23 49.36 -14.78
C ARG A 10 0.73 50.25 -14.00
N GLN A 11 1.40 49.71 -12.97
CA GLN A 11 2.41 50.47 -12.23
C GLN A 11 3.71 50.65 -13.02
N ILE A 12 4.14 49.61 -13.75
CA ILE A 12 5.40 49.60 -14.50
C ILE A 12 5.25 50.29 -15.87
N SER A 13 4.10 50.11 -16.53
CA SER A 13 3.82 50.64 -17.86
C SER A 13 2.40 51.22 -17.91
N PRO A 14 2.15 52.36 -17.24
CA PRO A 14 0.81 52.94 -17.08
C PRO A 14 0.12 53.33 -18.39
N MET A 15 0.90 53.61 -19.43
CA MET A 15 0.40 54.03 -20.74
C MET A 15 0.30 52.87 -21.75
N CYS A 16 0.66 51.64 -21.36
CA CYS A 16 0.59 50.50 -22.25
C CYS A 16 -0.85 50.00 -22.39
N THR A 17 -1.31 49.87 -23.62
CA THR A 17 -2.63 49.34 -24.00
C THR A 17 -2.63 47.85 -24.31
N GLY A 18 -1.46 47.22 -24.18
CA GLY A 18 -1.23 45.83 -24.54
C GLY A 18 -2.05 44.84 -23.72
N PHE A 19 -2.29 43.70 -24.34
CA PHE A 19 -2.97 42.57 -23.73
C PHE A 19 -1.97 41.72 -22.95
N ILE A 20 -2.33 41.37 -21.73
CA ILE A 20 -1.54 40.46 -20.92
C ILE A 20 -1.98 39.03 -21.22
N SER A 21 -1.05 38.21 -21.67
CA SER A 21 -1.23 36.79 -21.91
C SER A 21 -0.24 35.95 -21.12
N TRP A 22 -0.42 34.63 -21.14
CA TRP A 22 0.59 33.72 -20.62
C TRP A 22 1.85 33.76 -21.48
N ASP A 23 3.01 33.74 -20.82
CA ASP A 23 4.30 33.57 -21.43
C ASP A 23 4.60 32.08 -21.58
N LEU A 24 4.06 31.49 -22.65
CA LEU A 24 4.20 30.06 -22.95
C LEU A 24 5.67 29.61 -23.09
N SER A 25 6.58 30.54 -23.38
CA SER A 25 8.02 30.24 -23.48
C SER A 25 8.67 30.01 -22.11
N ALA A 26 8.07 30.58 -21.05
CA ALA A 26 8.52 30.47 -19.68
C ALA A 26 7.76 29.41 -18.87
N GLU A 27 6.81 28.69 -19.48
CA GLU A 27 6.03 27.62 -18.88
C GLU A 27 6.94 26.59 -18.19
N GLN A 28 6.59 26.20 -16.96
CA GLN A 28 7.30 25.15 -16.24
C GLN A 28 6.35 24.08 -15.73
N GLN A 29 6.46 22.89 -16.32
CA GLN A 29 5.80 21.70 -15.80
C GLN A 29 6.46 21.18 -14.52
N ARG A 30 5.62 20.80 -13.55
CA ARG A 30 5.95 20.29 -12.20
C ARG A 30 5.16 19.02 -11.91
N GLY A 31 5.54 17.92 -12.55
CA GLY A 31 4.72 16.71 -12.55
C GLY A 31 3.44 16.96 -13.33
N ALA A 32 2.28 16.69 -12.75
CA ALA A 32 0.98 16.97 -13.36
C ALA A 32 0.48 18.41 -13.10
N ALA A 33 1.38 19.34 -12.79
CA ALA A 33 1.06 20.71 -12.43
C ALA A 33 1.91 21.72 -13.22
N TRP A 34 1.46 22.97 -13.30
CA TRP A 34 2.12 24.02 -14.09
C TRP A 34 2.45 25.26 -13.27
N ARG A 35 3.53 25.93 -13.67
CA ARG A 35 3.86 27.28 -13.23
C ARG A 35 3.97 28.16 -14.45
N GLU A 36 3.38 29.34 -14.37
CA GLU A 36 3.30 30.26 -15.49
C GLU A 36 3.77 31.66 -15.11
N LYS A 37 4.27 32.37 -16.11
CA LYS A 37 4.43 33.81 -16.10
C LYS A 37 3.40 34.43 -17.03
N ALA A 38 3.02 35.65 -16.74
CA ALA A 38 2.29 36.48 -17.67
C ALA A 38 3.24 37.50 -18.30
N SER A 39 3.03 37.83 -19.57
CA SER A 39 3.76 38.86 -20.29
C SER A 39 2.80 39.77 -21.04
N CYS A 40 3.21 41.01 -21.27
CA CYS A 40 2.51 41.93 -22.15
C CYS A 40 2.99 41.72 -23.59
N ASN A 41 2.07 41.79 -24.55
CA ASN A 41 2.40 41.67 -25.97
C ASN A 41 2.96 42.97 -26.60
N GLU A 42 2.74 44.13 -25.97
CA GLU A 42 3.16 45.44 -26.51
C GLU A 42 4.36 46.04 -25.77
N CYS A 43 4.54 45.75 -24.48
CA CYS A 43 5.66 46.25 -23.69
C CYS A 43 6.53 45.10 -23.15
N SER A 44 7.69 45.44 -22.60
CA SER A 44 8.65 44.47 -22.03
C SER A 44 8.28 43.94 -20.64
N TYR A 45 7.01 44.06 -20.23
CA TYR A 45 6.56 43.57 -18.94
C TYR A 45 6.48 42.04 -18.90
N HIS A 46 7.11 41.45 -17.88
CA HIS A 46 6.94 40.06 -17.49
C HIS A 46 6.66 39.98 -15.99
N SER A 47 5.66 39.19 -15.60
CA SER A 47 5.34 38.97 -14.20
C SER A 47 6.35 38.03 -13.53
N LYS A 48 6.27 37.94 -12.19
CA LYS A 48 6.87 36.82 -11.47
C LYS A 48 6.22 35.48 -11.88
N MET A 49 6.90 34.40 -11.54
CA MET A 49 6.41 33.03 -11.76
C MET A 49 5.36 32.66 -10.72
N PHE A 50 4.16 32.28 -11.17
CA PHE A 50 3.06 31.84 -10.31
C PHE A 50 2.86 30.33 -10.39
N ASN A 51 2.49 29.71 -9.26
CA ASN A 51 2.05 28.33 -9.25
C ASN A 51 0.57 28.28 -9.61
N LEU A 52 0.19 27.45 -10.59
CA LEU A 52 -1.22 27.18 -10.93
C LEU A 52 -1.79 26.01 -10.11
N TYR A 53 -1.19 25.74 -8.95
CA TYR A 53 -1.51 24.61 -8.09
C TYR A 53 -1.31 24.97 -6.63
N ASN A 54 -2.02 24.26 -5.76
CA ASN A 54 -1.80 24.32 -4.33
C ASN A 54 -0.56 23.49 -3.95
N GLU A 55 0.27 24.03 -3.07
CA GLU A 55 1.42 23.34 -2.52
C GLU A 55 1.06 22.60 -1.23
N VAL A 56 1.66 21.44 -1.02
CA VAL A 56 1.58 20.73 0.25
C VAL A 56 2.54 21.39 1.24
N ILE A 57 2.01 21.76 2.41
CA ILE A 57 2.82 22.33 3.48
C ILE A 57 3.69 21.21 4.06
N ALA A 58 4.98 21.22 3.73
CA ALA A 58 5.97 20.31 4.29
C ALA A 58 7.10 21.10 4.95
N LYS A 59 7.56 20.63 6.12
CA LYS A 59 8.73 21.17 6.83
C LYS A 59 10.08 20.74 6.23
N LYS A 60 10.07 20.11 5.05
CA LYS A 60 11.28 19.61 4.39
C LYS A 60 11.99 20.74 3.64
N ARG A 61 13.33 20.75 3.69
CA ARG A 61 14.15 21.66 2.89
C ARG A 61 14.01 21.31 1.41
N GLY A 62 13.73 22.31 0.58
CA GLY A 62 13.59 22.13 -0.87
C GLY A 62 12.30 22.74 -1.41
N ARG A 63 12.02 22.45 -2.69
CA ARG A 63 10.79 22.89 -3.34
C ARG A 63 9.60 22.12 -2.76
N ARG A 64 8.48 22.81 -2.56
CA ARG A 64 7.24 22.18 -2.09
C ARG A 64 6.58 21.41 -3.23
N THR A 65 6.01 20.27 -2.89
CA THR A 65 5.31 19.40 -3.84
C THR A 65 3.94 19.97 -4.17
N ALA A 66 3.56 19.94 -5.45
CA ALA A 66 2.20 20.25 -5.87
C ALA A 66 1.22 19.21 -5.30
N ALA A 67 0.12 19.66 -4.69
CA ALA A 67 -0.88 18.79 -4.07
C ALA A 67 -1.45 17.75 -5.04
N ILE A 68 -1.65 18.15 -6.30
CA ILE A 68 -2.15 17.25 -7.35
C ILE A 68 -1.25 16.03 -7.57
N ASN A 69 0.08 16.18 -7.42
CA ASN A 69 1.01 15.08 -7.62
C ASN A 69 0.87 14.00 -6.54
N LEU A 70 0.51 14.38 -5.30
CA LEU A 70 0.26 13.42 -4.23
C LEU A 70 -1.17 12.87 -4.31
N SER A 71 -2.17 13.71 -4.60
CA SER A 71 -3.56 13.26 -4.69
C SER A 71 -3.79 12.24 -5.80
N ILE A 72 -3.10 12.38 -6.94
CA ILE A 72 -3.09 11.38 -8.00
C ILE A 72 -2.58 10.04 -7.46
N GLN A 73 -1.51 10.02 -6.66
CA GLN A 73 -0.98 8.76 -6.12
C GLN A 73 -1.91 8.12 -5.08
N VAL A 74 -2.63 8.94 -4.29
CA VAL A 74 -3.69 8.42 -3.42
C VAL A 74 -4.77 7.75 -4.26
N ALA A 75 -5.24 8.40 -5.33
CA ALA A 75 -6.23 7.82 -6.23
C ALA A 75 -5.71 6.54 -6.90
N LEU A 76 -4.44 6.50 -7.33
CA LEU A 76 -3.81 5.31 -7.91
C LEU A 76 -3.73 4.13 -6.94
N ASN A 77 -3.72 4.35 -5.62
CA ASN A 77 -3.79 3.24 -4.67
C ASN A 77 -5.17 2.56 -4.63
N HIS A 78 -6.22 3.23 -5.11
CA HIS A 78 -7.58 2.69 -5.14
C HIS A 78 -7.97 2.08 -6.50
N ILE A 79 -7.13 2.23 -7.52
CA ILE A 79 -7.40 1.73 -8.87
C ILE A 79 -6.25 0.86 -9.37
N ALA A 80 -6.54 -0.12 -10.23
CA ALA A 80 -5.53 -1.05 -10.76
C ALA A 80 -4.68 -0.42 -11.88
N ILE A 81 -4.13 0.79 -11.66
CA ILE A 81 -3.31 1.52 -12.63
C ILE A 81 -1.95 1.82 -12.01
N SER A 82 -0.88 1.34 -12.66
CA SER A 82 0.48 1.67 -12.26
C SER A 82 0.89 3.08 -12.70
N THR A 83 1.99 3.60 -12.15
CA THR A 83 2.60 4.87 -12.59
C THR A 83 2.91 4.88 -14.10
N THR A 84 3.33 3.75 -14.66
CA THR A 84 3.51 3.58 -16.11
C THR A 84 2.19 3.60 -16.87
N GLY A 85 1.15 2.98 -16.32
CA GLY A 85 -0.20 3.04 -16.89
C GLY A 85 -0.73 4.47 -16.95
N LEU A 86 -0.56 5.23 -15.86
CA LEU A 86 -0.92 6.64 -15.83
C LEU A 86 -0.13 7.47 -16.85
N GLN A 87 1.17 7.19 -17.02
CA GLN A 87 1.97 7.86 -18.06
C GLN A 87 1.39 7.65 -19.45
N LYS A 88 0.95 6.42 -19.77
CA LYS A 88 0.30 6.11 -21.05
C LYS A 88 -1.02 6.85 -21.21
N LEU A 89 -1.80 7.00 -20.14
CA LEU A 89 -3.03 7.79 -20.16
C LEU A 89 -2.77 9.27 -20.48
N PHE A 90 -1.75 9.87 -19.85
CA PHE A 90 -1.36 11.24 -20.17
C PHE A 90 -0.97 11.39 -21.64
N LEU A 91 -0.07 10.52 -22.13
CA LEU A 91 0.38 10.54 -23.52
C LEU A 91 -0.77 10.32 -24.51
N GLY A 92 -1.65 9.37 -24.24
CA GLY A 92 -2.82 9.09 -25.08
C GLY A 92 -3.86 10.22 -25.09
N SER A 93 -3.87 11.06 -24.05
CA SER A 93 -4.74 12.23 -23.95
C SER A 93 -4.06 13.53 -24.43
N ASN A 94 -2.89 13.43 -25.05
CA ASN A 94 -2.05 14.57 -25.46
C ASN A 94 -1.71 15.54 -24.30
N ILE A 95 -1.58 15.00 -23.08
CA ILE A 95 -1.12 15.73 -21.89
C ILE A 95 0.37 15.42 -21.70
N PRO A 96 1.24 16.44 -21.55
CA PRO A 96 2.65 16.22 -21.25
C PRO A 96 2.81 15.35 -20.00
N ALA A 97 3.40 14.17 -20.17
CA ALA A 97 3.44 13.19 -19.09
C ALA A 97 4.61 13.48 -18.12
N PRO A 98 4.38 13.40 -16.80
CA PRO A 98 5.47 13.44 -15.82
C PRO A 98 6.48 12.31 -16.02
N SER A 99 7.68 12.47 -15.47
CA SER A 99 8.66 11.38 -15.45
C SER A 99 8.20 10.25 -14.55
N THR A 100 8.42 9.01 -14.98
CA THR A 100 8.09 7.80 -14.21
C THR A 100 8.80 7.78 -12.88
N SER A 101 10.08 8.16 -12.83
CA SER A 101 10.86 8.22 -11.59
C SER A 101 10.27 9.21 -10.58
N SER A 102 9.80 10.38 -11.03
CA SER A 102 9.17 11.37 -10.14
C SER A 102 7.80 10.90 -9.64
N MET A 103 7.02 10.24 -10.49
CA MET A 103 5.75 9.64 -10.09
C MET A 103 5.97 8.51 -9.09
N GLN A 104 6.95 7.64 -9.33
CA GLN A 104 7.29 6.56 -8.41
C GLN A 104 7.78 7.08 -7.05
N HIS A 105 8.58 8.15 -7.04
CA HIS A 105 8.99 8.79 -5.79
C HIS A 105 7.78 9.30 -4.99
N SER A 106 6.83 9.93 -5.68
CA SER A 106 5.59 10.41 -5.05
C SER A 106 4.72 9.24 -4.56
N ALA A 107 4.66 8.16 -5.32
CA ALA A 107 3.96 6.93 -4.95
C ALA A 107 4.51 6.37 -3.65
N ASN A 108 5.83 6.22 -3.54
CA ASN A 108 6.48 5.69 -2.33
C ASN A 108 6.17 6.56 -1.09
N VAL A 109 6.23 7.90 -1.23
CA VAL A 109 5.89 8.83 -0.14
C VAL A 109 4.43 8.66 0.32
N VAL A 110 3.50 8.49 -0.62
CA VAL A 110 2.09 8.28 -0.30
C VAL A 110 1.85 6.90 0.30
N SER A 111 2.53 5.86 -0.21
CA SER A 111 2.42 4.49 0.30
C SER A 111 2.87 4.37 1.76
N GLU A 112 3.95 5.06 2.17
CA GLU A 112 4.37 5.12 3.59
C GLU A 112 3.27 5.67 4.50
N ILE A 113 2.59 6.72 4.06
CA ILE A 113 1.49 7.33 4.80
C ILE A 113 0.29 6.36 4.85
N ILE A 114 -0.08 5.76 3.71
CA ILE A 114 -1.18 4.80 3.64
C ILE A 114 -0.92 3.59 4.54
N GLU A 115 0.31 3.09 4.60
CA GLU A 115 0.70 2.00 5.49
C GLU A 115 0.46 2.36 6.95
N GLU A 116 0.88 3.56 7.38
CA GLU A 116 0.62 4.04 8.74
C GLU A 116 -0.88 4.10 9.07
N TYR A 117 -1.70 4.61 8.14
CA TYR A 117 -3.15 4.66 8.31
C TYR A 117 -3.77 3.26 8.33
N ASN A 118 -3.31 2.35 7.47
CA ASN A 118 -3.79 0.96 7.43
C ASN A 118 -3.50 0.25 8.77
N GLN A 119 -2.32 0.42 9.34
CA GLN A 119 -1.99 -0.18 10.64
C GLN A 119 -2.89 0.36 11.76
N LYS A 120 -3.16 1.67 11.77
CA LYS A 120 -4.12 2.26 12.72
C LYS A 120 -5.54 1.74 12.52
N ASP A 121 -5.97 1.60 11.27
CA ASP A 121 -7.29 1.07 10.91
C ASP A 121 -7.48 -0.38 11.37
N LEU A 122 -6.45 -1.25 11.20
CA LEU A 122 -6.49 -2.62 11.71
C LEU A 122 -6.69 -2.66 13.24
N VAL A 123 -5.95 -1.84 13.99
CA VAL A 123 -6.11 -1.75 15.46
C VAL A 123 -7.50 -1.24 15.83
N GLN A 124 -8.03 -0.25 15.12
CA GLN A 124 -9.38 0.26 15.35
C GLN A 124 -10.45 -0.79 15.06
N LYS A 125 -10.33 -1.54 13.96
CA LYS A 125 -11.23 -2.65 13.63
C LYS A 125 -11.22 -3.72 14.70
N ARG A 126 -10.04 -4.12 15.19
CA ARG A 126 -9.90 -5.07 16.30
C ARG A 126 -10.66 -4.61 17.54
N LYS A 127 -10.54 -3.34 17.93
CA LYS A 127 -11.29 -2.76 19.07
C LYS A 127 -12.80 -2.75 18.85
N LEU A 128 -13.23 -2.32 17.66
CA LEU A 128 -14.65 -2.28 17.30
C LEU A 128 -15.29 -3.67 17.33
N ILE A 129 -14.56 -4.72 16.95
CA ILE A 129 -15.04 -6.11 17.07
C ILE A 129 -15.24 -6.49 18.54
N LYS A 130 -14.31 -6.12 19.43
CA LYS A 130 -14.49 -6.36 20.88
C LYS A 130 -15.73 -5.66 21.41
N GLU A 131 -15.96 -4.41 21.03
CA GLU A 131 -17.15 -3.65 21.42
C GLU A 131 -18.44 -4.32 20.92
N ILE A 132 -18.46 -4.80 19.67
CA ILE A 132 -19.59 -5.54 19.11
C ILE A 132 -19.86 -6.82 19.89
N ASN A 133 -18.82 -7.59 20.23
CA ASN A 133 -18.97 -8.82 21.02
C ASN A 133 -19.56 -8.51 22.40
N ILE A 134 -19.12 -7.45 23.08
CA ILE A 134 -19.69 -7.00 24.37
C ILE A 134 -21.18 -6.69 24.22
N LEU A 135 -21.57 -5.94 23.19
CA LEU A 135 -22.96 -5.56 22.95
C LEU A 135 -23.87 -6.77 22.66
N ARG A 136 -23.31 -7.87 22.18
CA ARG A 136 -24.02 -9.14 21.95
C ARG A 136 -24.11 -10.03 23.18
N GLY A 137 -23.33 -9.74 24.22
CA GLY A 137 -23.15 -10.62 25.39
C GLY A 137 -22.18 -11.77 25.14
N ASP A 138 -21.40 -11.70 24.06
CA ASP A 138 -20.34 -12.68 23.74
C ASP A 138 -19.03 -12.33 24.46
N ASN A 139 -18.07 -13.26 24.43
CA ASN A 139 -16.74 -12.97 24.96
C ASN A 139 -16.03 -11.90 24.09
N PRO A 140 -15.62 -10.75 24.66
CA PRO A 140 -14.98 -9.67 23.92
C PRO A 140 -13.71 -10.07 23.19
N ASN A 141 -12.97 -11.04 23.72
CA ASN A 141 -11.64 -11.39 23.22
C ASN A 141 -11.67 -12.53 22.20
N ILE A 142 -12.82 -13.17 21.96
CA ILE A 142 -12.91 -14.33 21.07
C ILE A 142 -13.40 -13.90 19.69
N ILE A 143 -12.69 -14.34 18.65
CA ILE A 143 -13.06 -14.11 17.25
C ILE A 143 -12.95 -15.37 16.40
N ASN A 144 -13.83 -15.45 15.40
CA ASN A 144 -13.74 -16.40 14.31
C ASN A 144 -13.16 -15.67 13.11
N ILE A 145 -12.32 -16.35 12.33
CA ILE A 145 -11.66 -15.77 11.18
C ILE A 145 -11.72 -16.69 9.96
N GLN A 146 -11.52 -16.07 8.80
CA GLN A 146 -11.16 -16.74 7.57
C GLN A 146 -9.83 -16.18 7.08
N ALA A 147 -8.99 -17.02 6.49
CA ALA A 147 -7.65 -16.63 6.09
C ALA A 147 -7.33 -17.16 4.69
N ASP A 148 -6.64 -16.35 3.90
CA ASP A 148 -6.23 -16.70 2.54
C ASP A 148 -4.94 -15.95 2.12
N GLY A 149 -4.14 -16.60 1.28
CA GLY A 149 -2.90 -16.12 0.70
C GLY A 149 -3.04 -15.82 -0.79
N MET A 150 -2.92 -14.54 -1.16
CA MET A 150 -2.96 -14.11 -2.56
C MET A 150 -1.56 -13.86 -3.11
N TYR A 151 -1.25 -14.46 -4.25
CA TYR A 151 0.05 -14.37 -4.90
C TYR A 151 0.01 -13.46 -6.13
N ASN A 152 1.12 -12.76 -6.41
CA ASN A 152 1.21 -11.89 -7.58
C ASN A 152 1.19 -12.63 -8.92
N ASN A 153 1.54 -13.93 -8.91
CA ASN A 153 1.38 -14.86 -10.03
C ASN A 153 0.89 -16.20 -9.49
N PRO A 154 0.14 -16.99 -10.26
CA PRO A 154 -0.26 -18.32 -9.83
C PRO A 154 0.96 -19.20 -9.54
N ILE A 155 1.00 -19.88 -8.39
CA ILE A 155 2.15 -20.71 -7.96
C ILE A 155 2.44 -21.84 -8.97
N TYR A 156 1.41 -22.33 -9.67
CA TYR A 156 1.55 -23.40 -10.65
C TYR A 156 2.07 -22.92 -12.03
N SER A 157 2.03 -21.61 -12.31
CA SER A 157 2.31 -21.05 -13.64
C SER A 157 3.76 -21.26 -14.13
N GLY A 158 4.70 -21.50 -13.20
CA GLY A 158 6.11 -21.74 -13.46
C GLY A 158 6.59 -23.16 -13.17
N MET A 159 5.70 -24.10 -12.82
CA MET A 159 6.11 -25.50 -12.60
C MET A 159 6.82 -26.04 -13.85
N GLY A 160 8.08 -26.44 -13.68
CA GLY A 160 8.94 -26.95 -14.75
C GLY A 160 9.58 -25.89 -15.66
N LYS A 161 9.23 -24.60 -15.53
CA LYS A 161 9.79 -23.50 -16.36
C LYS A 161 10.83 -22.68 -15.64
N THR A 162 10.72 -22.56 -14.32
CA THR A 162 11.67 -21.81 -13.49
C THR A 162 12.23 -22.73 -12.39
N PRO A 163 13.54 -22.70 -12.12
CA PRO A 163 14.14 -23.46 -11.02
C PRO A 163 13.70 -22.96 -9.64
N PHE A 164 13.04 -21.80 -9.57
CA PHE A 164 12.47 -21.19 -8.38
C PHE A 164 10.94 -21.10 -8.48
N GLN A 165 10.28 -20.91 -7.33
CA GLN A 165 8.84 -20.64 -7.29
C GLN A 165 8.49 -19.40 -8.16
N PRO A 166 7.42 -19.46 -8.97
CA PRO A 166 7.08 -18.37 -9.90
C PRO A 166 6.52 -17.12 -9.22
N ALA A 167 5.91 -17.26 -8.05
CA ALA A 167 5.45 -16.13 -7.25
C ALA A 167 6.62 -15.47 -6.52
N THR A 168 6.67 -14.14 -6.55
CA THR A 168 7.71 -13.33 -5.90
C THR A 168 7.17 -12.45 -4.78
N GLN A 169 5.85 -12.28 -4.72
CA GLN A 169 5.15 -11.55 -3.67
C GLN A 169 3.88 -12.30 -3.25
N CYS A 170 3.53 -12.21 -1.97
CA CYS A 170 2.32 -12.76 -1.38
C CYS A 170 1.69 -11.73 -0.42
N THR A 171 0.37 -11.64 -0.41
CA THR A 171 -0.39 -10.93 0.62
C THR A 171 -1.30 -11.93 1.31
N TYR A 172 -1.06 -12.16 2.60
CA TYR A 172 -1.85 -13.05 3.42
C TYR A 172 -2.80 -12.21 4.29
N ASN A 173 -4.11 -12.44 4.17
CA ASN A 173 -5.12 -11.67 4.89
C ASN A 173 -5.91 -12.58 5.85
N MET A 174 -6.29 -12.01 6.99
CA MET A 174 -7.27 -12.59 7.92
C MET A 174 -8.46 -11.65 8.06
N LEU A 175 -9.64 -12.18 7.79
CA LEU A 175 -10.90 -11.47 7.91
C LEU A 175 -11.66 -12.06 9.10
N GLU A 176 -12.34 -11.21 9.87
CA GLU A 176 -13.24 -11.66 10.93
C GLU A 176 -14.54 -12.26 10.36
N ASN A 177 -15.12 -13.21 11.09
CA ASN A 177 -16.39 -13.86 10.78
C ASN A 177 -17.43 -13.65 11.89
N ASN A 178 -17.20 -12.72 12.82
CA ASN A 178 -18.13 -12.39 13.89
C ASN A 178 -19.24 -11.47 13.35
N THR A 179 -18.94 -10.63 12.37
CA THR A 179 -19.85 -9.63 11.81
C THR A 179 -20.08 -9.86 10.32
N TYR A 180 -21.20 -9.35 9.81
CA TYR A 180 -21.52 -9.40 8.39
C TYR A 180 -20.55 -8.60 7.51
N LYS A 181 -19.71 -7.73 8.11
CA LYS A 181 -18.78 -6.88 7.37
C LYS A 181 -17.54 -7.62 6.90
N HIS A 182 -17.21 -8.76 7.51
CA HIS A 182 -16.00 -9.53 7.24
C HIS A 182 -14.75 -8.65 7.14
N SER A 183 -14.56 -7.80 8.15
CA SER A 183 -13.47 -6.82 8.12
C SER A 183 -12.10 -7.50 8.17
N ILE A 184 -11.12 -7.00 7.40
CA ILE A 184 -9.73 -7.45 7.53
C ILE A 184 -9.22 -7.04 8.91
N VAL A 185 -8.80 -8.02 9.71
CA VAL A 185 -8.26 -7.84 11.07
C VAL A 185 -6.76 -8.04 11.13
N SER A 186 -6.16 -8.74 10.17
CA SER A 186 -4.71 -8.86 10.05
C SER A 186 -4.31 -9.03 8.58
N THR A 187 -3.15 -8.50 8.22
CA THR A 187 -2.61 -8.63 6.87
C THR A 187 -1.09 -8.69 6.93
N ARG A 188 -0.50 -9.55 6.12
CA ARG A 188 0.94 -9.75 6.02
C ARG A 188 1.35 -9.70 4.56
N GLN A 189 2.17 -8.71 4.21
CA GLN A 189 2.78 -8.64 2.88
C GLN A 189 4.17 -9.28 2.92
N VAL A 190 4.46 -10.12 1.93
CA VAL A 190 5.69 -10.89 1.80
C VAL A 190 6.26 -10.65 0.40
N SER A 191 7.56 -10.38 0.31
CA SER A 191 8.24 -10.02 -0.93
C SER A 191 9.68 -10.54 -0.93
N LYS A 192 10.04 -11.24 -2.01
CA LYS A 192 11.42 -11.62 -2.34
C LYS A 192 12.14 -10.56 -3.17
N LEU A 193 11.44 -9.52 -3.59
CA LEU A 193 11.97 -8.54 -4.52
C LEU A 193 12.87 -7.55 -3.80
N CYS A 194 14.14 -7.56 -4.20
CA CYS A 194 15.14 -6.60 -3.76
C CYS A 194 15.27 -5.46 -4.77
N SER A 195 15.13 -4.22 -4.30
CA SER A 195 15.33 -2.99 -5.07
C SER A 195 16.80 -2.76 -5.47
N ASN A 196 17.76 -3.39 -4.78
CA ASN A 196 19.19 -3.14 -4.94
C ASN A 196 19.83 -4.07 -6.01
N LYS A 197 19.56 -3.79 -7.29
CA LYS A 197 20.00 -4.61 -8.44
C LYS A 197 21.53 -4.76 -8.59
N SER A 198 22.32 -3.83 -8.05
CA SER A 198 23.79 -3.79 -8.25
C SER A 198 24.52 -4.91 -7.53
N GLU A 199 24.07 -5.31 -6.34
CA GLU A 199 24.74 -6.34 -5.53
C GLU A 199 24.42 -7.78 -5.99
N HIS A 200 23.37 -7.96 -6.79
CA HIS A 200 22.98 -9.26 -7.34
C HIS A 200 23.65 -9.59 -8.69
N LYS A 201 24.40 -8.65 -9.29
CA LYS A 201 25.10 -8.86 -10.57
C LYS A 201 26.42 -9.61 -10.44
N THR A 202 27.05 -9.57 -9.26
CA THR A 202 28.30 -10.29 -8.99
C THR A 202 27.99 -11.65 -8.39
N LYS A 203 28.57 -12.73 -8.96
CA LYS A 203 28.40 -14.13 -8.50
C LYS A 203 28.88 -14.41 -7.06
N THR A 204 29.44 -13.42 -6.39
CA THR A 204 29.87 -13.49 -5.00
C THR A 204 28.70 -13.19 -4.07
N LYS A 205 28.47 -14.09 -3.10
CA LYS A 205 27.42 -14.03 -2.07
C LYS A 205 27.05 -12.60 -1.70
N VAL A 206 25.80 -12.24 -1.99
CA VAL A 206 25.17 -10.98 -1.63
C VAL A 206 25.38 -10.77 -0.12
N LYS A 207 26.19 -9.77 0.24
CA LYS A 207 26.19 -9.28 1.62
C LYS A 207 24.80 -8.69 1.86
N SER A 208 24.18 -9.01 2.98
CA SER A 208 22.93 -8.38 3.42
C SER A 208 23.11 -6.85 3.40
N HIS A 209 22.50 -6.16 2.43
CA HIS A 209 22.45 -4.69 2.41
C HIS A 209 21.37 -4.22 3.38
N LYS A 210 21.74 -4.27 4.67
CA LYS A 210 20.90 -3.82 5.79
C LYS A 210 20.40 -2.40 5.53
N GLY A 211 19.07 -2.23 5.62
CA GLY A 211 18.39 -0.94 5.50
C GLY A 211 18.01 -0.49 4.09
N HIS A 212 18.48 -1.17 3.04
CA HIS A 212 18.18 -0.81 1.64
C HIS A 212 17.51 -1.93 0.83
N CYS A 213 17.26 -3.07 1.48
CA CYS A 213 16.59 -4.22 0.87
C CYS A 213 15.08 -4.08 1.02
N SER A 214 14.35 -4.07 -0.09
CA SER A 214 12.89 -4.16 -0.08
C SER A 214 12.35 -5.58 0.10
N ALA A 215 13.21 -6.60 0.07
CA ALA A 215 12.81 -7.97 0.32
C ALA A 215 12.70 -8.21 1.83
N ASN A 216 11.59 -8.81 2.27
CA ASN A 216 11.36 -9.13 3.68
C ASN A 216 11.51 -10.62 3.99
N ILE A 217 11.77 -11.44 2.96
CA ILE A 217 12.14 -12.86 3.08
C ILE A 217 13.31 -13.16 2.16
N GLU A 218 14.02 -14.25 2.45
CA GLU A 218 15.16 -14.65 1.64
C GLU A 218 14.72 -15.24 0.29
N MET A 219 15.61 -15.20 -0.71
CA MET A 219 15.30 -15.71 -2.06
C MET A 219 14.95 -17.21 -2.05
N HIS A 220 15.56 -17.97 -1.13
CA HIS A 220 15.35 -19.40 -0.98
C HIS A 220 14.17 -19.76 -0.06
N ASP A 221 13.61 -18.81 0.68
CA ASP A 221 12.42 -19.05 1.50
C ASP A 221 11.23 -19.43 0.62
N SER A 222 10.38 -20.34 1.07
CA SER A 222 9.14 -20.65 0.35
C SER A 222 8.15 -19.52 0.52
N ILE A 223 7.70 -18.92 -0.59
CA ILE A 223 6.68 -17.86 -0.56
C ILE A 223 5.29 -18.42 -0.26
N GLY A 224 5.03 -19.68 -0.64
CA GLY A 224 3.79 -20.40 -0.38
C GLY A 224 3.71 -21.03 1.01
N SER A 225 4.57 -20.60 1.96
CA SER A 225 4.50 -21.09 3.35
C SER A 225 3.38 -20.39 4.11
N GLU A 226 2.13 -20.72 3.79
CA GLU A 226 0.94 -20.13 4.41
C GLU A 226 0.90 -20.38 5.92
N GLU A 227 1.39 -21.52 6.40
CA GLU A 227 1.59 -21.78 7.82
C GLU A 227 2.40 -20.66 8.51
N ARG A 228 3.52 -20.24 7.90
CA ARG A 228 4.39 -19.20 8.47
C ARG A 228 3.67 -17.85 8.50
N TRP A 229 2.98 -17.48 7.42
CA TRP A 229 2.29 -16.20 7.32
C TRP A 229 1.05 -16.14 8.23
N ALA A 230 0.32 -17.24 8.34
CA ALA A 230 -0.79 -17.39 9.27
C ALA A 230 -0.30 -17.26 10.72
N LYS A 231 0.82 -17.90 11.07
CA LYS A 231 1.40 -17.81 12.42
C LYS A 231 1.74 -16.38 12.82
N ASP A 232 2.40 -15.63 11.92
CA ASP A 232 2.72 -14.20 12.16
C ASP A 232 1.43 -13.41 12.43
N CYS A 233 0.40 -13.59 11.59
CA CYS A 233 -0.88 -12.87 11.76
C CYS A 233 -1.61 -13.25 13.06
N LEU A 234 -1.60 -14.53 13.45
CA LEU A 234 -2.21 -14.99 14.71
C LEU A 234 -1.48 -14.42 15.93
N LEU A 235 -0.16 -14.29 15.86
CA LEU A 235 0.62 -13.65 16.93
C LEU A 235 0.26 -12.18 17.07
N ASP A 236 0.07 -11.45 15.97
CA ASP A 236 -0.37 -10.05 16.00
C ASP A 236 -1.74 -9.90 16.66
N LEU A 237 -2.69 -10.79 16.36
CA LEU A 237 -4.01 -10.80 17.00
C LEU A 237 -3.92 -11.12 18.50
N LYS A 238 -3.10 -12.10 18.87
CA LYS A 238 -2.88 -12.47 20.27
C LYS A 238 -2.25 -11.33 21.07
N ASN A 239 -1.30 -10.60 20.48
CA ASN A 239 -0.68 -9.43 21.12
C ASN A 239 -1.70 -8.32 21.42
N ASP A 240 -2.75 -8.21 20.60
CA ASP A 240 -3.88 -7.30 20.81
C ASP A 240 -4.98 -7.89 21.72
N GLY A 241 -4.72 -9.05 22.33
CA GLY A 241 -5.65 -9.74 23.21
C GLY A 241 -6.89 -10.27 22.50
N LEU A 242 -6.75 -10.69 21.24
CA LEU A 242 -7.77 -11.42 20.50
C LEU A 242 -7.33 -12.87 20.34
N GLU A 243 -8.19 -13.78 20.79
CA GLU A 243 -8.04 -15.22 20.67
C GLU A 243 -8.92 -15.73 19.53
N VAL A 244 -8.32 -16.52 18.64
CA VAL A 244 -9.03 -17.10 17.51
C VAL A 244 -9.70 -18.41 17.97
N GLN A 245 -11.03 -18.42 17.95
CA GLN A 245 -11.82 -19.62 18.22
C GLN A 245 -12.15 -20.38 16.95
N GLU A 246 -12.33 -19.78 15.77
CA GLU A 246 -12.52 -20.54 14.52
C GLU A 246 -11.63 -20.02 13.41
N ILE A 247 -11.05 -20.91 12.60
CA ILE A 247 -10.31 -20.52 11.38
C ILE A 247 -10.87 -21.31 10.19
N THR A 248 -11.31 -20.59 9.17
CA THR A 248 -11.70 -21.14 7.86
C THR A 248 -10.58 -20.85 6.87
N THR A 249 -10.15 -21.86 6.14
CA THR A 249 -9.05 -21.78 5.16
C THR A 249 -9.30 -22.78 4.03
N ASP A 250 -8.59 -22.64 2.91
CA ASP A 250 -8.68 -23.60 1.83
C ASP A 250 -8.12 -24.99 2.21
N PRO A 251 -8.66 -26.10 1.66
CA PRO A 251 -8.32 -27.45 2.10
C PRO A 251 -6.86 -27.85 1.91
N ASP A 252 -6.17 -27.25 0.94
CA ASP A 252 -4.76 -27.44 0.62
C ASP A 252 -3.83 -26.47 1.36
N SER A 253 -4.39 -25.54 2.14
CA SER A 253 -3.62 -24.59 2.92
C SER A 253 -2.95 -25.27 4.12
N SER A 254 -1.69 -24.90 4.35
CA SER A 254 -0.97 -25.26 5.58
C SER A 254 -1.29 -24.34 6.77
N ALA A 255 -2.14 -23.32 6.58
CA ALA A 255 -2.48 -22.33 7.60
C ALA A 255 -3.09 -22.93 8.87
N PHE A 256 -3.88 -24.01 8.75
CA PHE A 256 -4.50 -24.66 9.93
C PHE A 256 -3.44 -25.20 10.92
N ARG A 257 -2.27 -25.64 10.42
CA ARG A 257 -1.17 -26.14 11.27
C ARG A 257 -0.60 -25.04 12.16
N ALA A 258 -0.62 -23.80 11.68
CA ALA A 258 -0.19 -22.63 12.46
C ALA A 258 -1.07 -22.45 13.68
N ALA A 259 -2.39 -22.47 13.49
CA ALA A 259 -3.38 -22.40 14.57
C ALA A 259 -3.22 -23.58 15.55
N GLU A 260 -3.01 -24.79 15.03
CA GLU A 260 -2.80 -26.00 15.85
C GLU A 260 -1.56 -25.84 16.77
N SER A 261 -0.44 -25.37 16.21
CA SER A 261 0.82 -25.18 16.95
C SER A 261 0.69 -24.14 18.06
N LEU A 262 0.03 -23.00 17.79
CA LEU A 262 -0.18 -21.92 18.74
C LEU A 262 -1.10 -22.33 19.88
N PHE A 263 -2.14 -23.10 19.59
CA PHE A 263 -3.07 -23.57 20.61
C PHE A 263 -2.45 -24.62 21.53
N LYS A 264 -1.66 -25.57 20.98
CA LYS A 264 -0.90 -26.56 21.77
C LYS A 264 0.03 -25.88 22.78
N LEU A 265 0.66 -24.77 22.39
CA LEU A 265 1.52 -23.96 23.25
C LEU A 265 0.76 -23.27 24.39
N VAL A 266 -0.53 -22.96 24.22
CA VAL A 266 -1.32 -22.20 25.19
C VAL A 266 -2.15 -23.09 26.12
N HIS A 267 -2.73 -24.19 25.60
CA HIS A 267 -3.73 -24.99 26.32
C HIS A 267 -3.33 -26.45 26.56
N GLY A 268 -2.18 -26.91 26.07
CA GLY A 268 -1.69 -28.28 26.31
C GLY A 268 -2.55 -29.42 25.73
N CYS A 269 -3.59 -29.11 24.94
CA CYS A 269 -4.53 -30.09 24.36
C CYS A 269 -4.35 -30.24 22.83
N VAL A 270 -4.76 -31.39 22.29
CA VAL A 270 -4.70 -31.73 20.86
C VAL A 270 -6.05 -31.49 20.18
N TRP A 271 -6.02 -31.00 18.94
CA TRP A 271 -7.19 -30.64 18.13
C TRP A 271 -7.97 -31.84 17.60
N SER A 272 -9.28 -31.66 17.42
CA SER A 272 -10.11 -32.50 16.55
C SER A 272 -10.49 -31.70 15.29
N VAL A 273 -10.00 -32.14 14.13
CA VAL A 273 -10.35 -31.56 12.82
C VAL A 273 -11.61 -32.27 12.31
N PHE A 274 -12.73 -31.54 12.20
CA PHE A 274 -13.91 -32.04 11.52
C PHE A 274 -13.88 -31.66 10.04
N ASN A 275 -13.66 -32.65 9.18
CA ASN A 275 -13.64 -32.48 7.72
C ASN A 275 -15.08 -32.49 7.17
N TYR A 276 -15.56 -31.34 6.68
CA TYR A 276 -16.62 -31.28 5.69
C TYR A 276 -16.06 -30.68 4.40
N HIS A 277 -16.73 -30.89 3.25
CA HIS A 277 -16.27 -30.54 1.89
C HIS A 277 -15.90 -29.05 1.64
N ILE A 278 -16.02 -28.21 2.66
CA ILE A 278 -15.41 -26.88 2.83
C ILE A 278 -14.80 -26.94 4.23
N GLN A 279 -13.51 -26.66 4.42
CA GLN A 279 -12.87 -26.73 5.74
C GLN A 279 -13.41 -25.63 6.68
N LYS A 280 -14.59 -25.87 7.27
CA LYS A 280 -15.03 -25.21 8.51
C LYS A 280 -14.47 -26.02 9.66
N VAL A 281 -13.44 -25.51 10.30
CA VAL A 281 -12.91 -26.13 11.52
C VAL A 281 -13.71 -25.61 12.71
N HIS A 282 -14.56 -26.47 13.26
CA HIS A 282 -15.36 -26.20 14.47
C HIS A 282 -14.61 -26.61 15.74
N TYR A 283 -14.76 -25.82 16.81
CA TYR A 283 -13.99 -25.98 18.03
C TYR A 283 -14.90 -26.41 19.19
N VAL A 284 -14.68 -27.63 19.68
CA VAL A 284 -15.18 -28.08 20.98
C VAL A 284 -13.98 -28.59 21.77
N GLY A 285 -13.55 -27.83 22.77
CA GLY A 285 -12.52 -28.28 23.69
C GLY A 285 -13.04 -29.46 24.52
N VAL A 286 -12.54 -30.67 24.26
CA VAL A 286 -12.69 -31.79 25.20
C VAL A 286 -11.37 -31.90 25.95
N CYS A 287 -11.33 -31.35 27.16
CA CYS A 287 -10.26 -31.65 28.11
C CYS A 287 -10.42 -33.12 28.51
N ASN A 288 -9.49 -33.98 28.12
CA ASN A 288 -9.32 -35.24 28.83
C ASN A 288 -8.73 -34.90 30.20
N ILE A 289 -9.60 -34.92 31.21
CA ILE A 289 -9.22 -35.03 32.62
C ILE A 289 -8.62 -36.42 32.84
#